data_AF-A0A7C0XDJ2-F1
#
_entry.id   AF-A0A7C0XDJ2-F1
#
_cell.length_a   1.000
_cell.length_b   1.000
_cell.length_c   1.000
_cell.angle_alpha   90.00
_cell.angle_beta   90.00
_cell.angle_gamma   90.00
#
_symmetry.space_group_name_H-M   'P 1'
#
loop_
_entity.id
_entity.type
_entity.pdbx_description
1 polymer ?
#
loop_
_entity_poly.entity_id
_entity_poly.type
_entity_poly.pdbx_seq_one_letter_code
_entity_poly.pdbx_strand_id
1 'polypeptide(L)' 'MPVTLLIKNPREDVARRLKARAARNHRSLQGELLAIIEEAVNNDAPVSPAEVLTESGLGLKSVIISRSSL' A
#
# COMPACT_ATOMS: atom_id res chain seq x y z
N MET A 1 -23.86 -2.82 -5.11
CA MET A 1 -24.39 -1.47 -4.84
C MET A 1 -23.21 -0.51 -4.89
N PRO A 2 -23.28 0.63 -5.60
CA PRO A 2 -22.18 1.59 -5.64
C PRO A 2 -21.99 2.25 -4.27
N VAL A 3 -20.75 2.35 -3.81
CA VAL A 3 -20.39 3.01 -2.54
C VAL A 3 -19.48 4.19 -2.86
N THR A 4 -19.81 5.36 -2.35
CA THR A 4 -19.03 6.58 -2.55
C THR A 4 -18.27 6.92 -1.27
N LEU A 5 -16.96 7.07 -1.38
CA LEU A 5 -16.09 7.53 -0.29
C LEU A 5 -15.78 9.02 -0.48
N LEU A 6 -16.08 9.83 0.53
CA LEU A 6 -15.80 11.27 0.53
C LEU A 6 -14.81 11.61 1.65
N ILE A 7 -13.70 12.25 1.28
CA ILE A 7 -12.73 12.77 2.24
C ILE A 7 -12.98 14.26 2.43
N LYS A 8 -13.30 14.69 3.65
CA LYS A 8 -13.48 16.11 3.99
C LYS A 8 -12.14 16.73 4.39
N ASN A 9 -11.86 17.93 3.88
CA ASN A 9 -10.68 18.74 4.22
C ASN A 9 -9.35 17.98 4.16
N PRO A 10 -8.98 17.41 3.00
CA PRO A 10 -7.66 16.78 2.86
C PRO A 10 -6.57 17.83 3.04
N ARG A 11 -5.50 17.48 3.75
CA ARG A 11 -4.30 18.33 3.79
C ARG A 11 -3.78 18.51 2.36
N GLU A 12 -3.43 19.75 2.00
CA GLU A 12 -3.06 20.10 0.63
C GLU A 12 -1.82 19.32 0.14
N ASP A 13 -0.85 19.12 1.04
CA ASP A 13 0.36 18.35 0.75
C ASP A 13 0.06 16.89 0.38
N VAL A 14 -0.92 16.28 1.06
CA VAL A 14 -1.38 14.92 0.78
C VAL A 14 -2.08 14.87 -0.58
N ALA A 15 -3.00 15.79 -0.84
CA ALA A 15 -3.72 15.86 -2.12
C ALA A 15 -2.75 16.06 -3.30
N ARG A 16 -1.74 16.91 -3.15
CA ARG A 16 -0.70 17.14 -4.16
C ARG A 16 0.11 15.87 -4.44
N ARG A 17 0.53 15.16 -3.39
CA ARG A 17 1.28 13.89 -3.54
C ARG A 17 0.45 12.81 -4.21
N LEU A 18 -0.84 12.70 -3.89
CA LEU A 18 -1.77 11.76 -4.53
C LEU A 18 -1.94 12.07 -6.01
N LYS A 19 -2.13 13.34 -6.39
CA LYS A 19 -2.21 13.74 -7.81
C LYS A 19 -0.93 13.38 -8.58
N ALA A 20 0.24 13.65 -8.00
CA ALA A 20 1.51 13.29 -8.62
C ALA A 20 1.69 11.77 -8.75
N ARG A 21 1.24 10.99 -7.76
CA ARG A 21 1.25 9.52 -7.83
C ARG A 21 0.29 9.01 -8.93
N ALA A 22 -0.92 9.54 -9.01
CA ALA A 22 -1.90 9.20 -10.03
C ALA A 22 -1.36 9.47 -11.45
N ALA A 23 -0.72 10.63 -11.65
CA ALA A 23 -0.08 10.98 -12.93
C ALA A 23 1.03 10.00 -13.33
N ARG A 24 1.89 9.60 -12.36
CA ARG A 24 2.95 8.60 -12.60
C ARG A 24 2.42 7.22 -12.94
N ASN A 25 1.29 6.84 -12.35
CA ASN A 25 0.64 5.55 -12.59
C ASN A 25 -0.34 5.57 -13.77
N HIS A 26 -0.44 6.69 -14.50
CA HIS A 26 -1.38 6.89 -15.59
C HIS A 26 -2.84 6.59 -15.20
N ARG A 27 -3.22 6.92 -13.96
CA ARG A 27 -4.57 6.70 -13.40
C ARG A 27 -5.24 8.01 -13.08
N SER A 28 -6.58 7.99 -13.01
CA SER A 28 -7.33 9.09 -12.41
C SER A 28 -7.05 9.15 -10.91
N LEU A 29 -7.27 10.31 -10.28
CA LEU A 29 -7.11 10.44 -8.82
C LEU A 29 -8.01 9.47 -8.04
N GLN A 30 -9.24 9.25 -8.53
CA GLN A 30 -10.17 8.30 -7.94
C GLN A 30 -9.65 6.86 -8.08
N GLY A 31 -9.15 6.46 -9.25
CA GLY A 31 -8.60 5.14 -9.48
C GLY A 31 -7.32 4.88 -8.68
N GLU A 32 -6.48 5.90 -8.52
CA GLU A 32 -5.29 5.79 -7.65
C GLU A 32 -5.67 5.64 -6.18
N LEU A 33 -6.67 6.39 -5.70
CA LEU A 33 -7.15 6.26 -4.34
C LEU A 33 -7.76 4.87 -4.09
N LEU A 34 -8.53 4.35 -5.05
CA LEU A 34 -9.08 3.00 -4.97
C LEU A 34 -7.96 1.95 -4.89
N ALA A 35 -6.94 2.04 -5.75
CA ALA A 35 -5.81 1.10 -5.72
C ALA A 35 -5.06 1.11 -4.38
N ILE A 36 -4.87 2.28 -3.77
CA ILE A 36 -4.24 2.40 -2.43
C ILE A 36 -5.11 1.73 -1.36
N ILE A 37 -6.43 1.93 -1.41
CA ILE A 37 -7.35 1.33 -0.44
C ILE A 37 -7.40 -0.19 -0.62
N GLU A 38 -7.48 -0.68 -1.86
CA GLU A 38 -7.43 -2.12 -2.17
C GLU A 38 -6.13 -2.75 -1.67
N GLU A 39 -4.99 -2.11 -1.92
CA GLU A 39 -3.68 -2.56 -1.44
C GLU A 39 -3.61 -2.58 0.10
N ALA A 40 -4.15 -1.57 0.78
CA ALA A 40 -4.16 -1.50 2.24
C ALA A 40 -5.03 -2.60 2.86
N VAL A 41 -6.22 -2.84 2.30
CA VAL A 41 -7.13 -3.91 2.77
C VAL A 41 -6.54 -5.29 2.52
N ASN A 42 -5.85 -5.49 1.40
CA ASN A 42 -5.21 -6.77 1.08
C ASN A 42 -3.93 -7.02 1.90
N ASN A 43 -3.16 -5.97 2.24
CA ASN A 43 -1.96 -6.08 3.07
C ASN A 43 -2.24 -6.18 4.58
N ASP A 44 -3.47 -5.91 5.03
CA ASP A 44 -3.89 -6.17 6.41
C ASP A 44 -4.07 -7.67 6.69
N ALA A 45 -4.05 -8.53 5.66
CA ALA A 45 -3.78 -9.94 5.86
C ALA A 45 -2.30 -10.09 6.23
N PRO A 46 -1.96 -10.58 7.44
CA PRO A 46 -0.57 -10.78 7.83
C PRO A 46 0.05 -11.85 6.93
N VAL A 47 0.66 -11.43 5.83
CA VAL A 47 1.51 -12.31 5.04
C VAL A 47 2.81 -12.44 5.84
N SER A 48 3.04 -13.64 6.36
CA SER A 48 4.27 -13.90 7.07
C SER A 48 5.44 -13.68 6.10
N PRO A 49 6.57 -13.08 6.53
CA PRO A 49 7.78 -13.04 5.72
C PRO A 49 8.18 -14.43 5.18
N ALA A 50 7.78 -15.51 5.86
CA ALA A 50 7.97 -16.89 5.40
C ALA A 50 7.12 -17.25 4.17
N GLU A 51 5.90 -16.73 4.03
CA GLU A 51 5.03 -16.97 2.87
C GLU A 51 5.57 -16.27 1.62
N VAL A 52 5.96 -15.00 1.73
CA VAL A 52 6.55 -14.23 0.61
C VAL A 52 7.81 -14.92 0.06
N LEU A 53 8.65 -15.47 0.95
CA LEU A 53 9.88 -16.16 0.56
C LEU A 53 9.63 -17.53 -0.07
N THR A 54 8.55 -18.20 0.28
CA THR A 54 8.14 -19.48 -0.30
C THR A 54 7.65 -19.28 -1.74
N GLU A 55 6.88 -18.22 -2.00
CA GLU A 55 6.36 -17.93 -3.34
C GLU A 55 7.41 -17.39 -4.31
N SER A 56 8.42 -16.69 -3.79
CA SER A 56 9.46 -16.07 -4.61
C SER A 56 10.43 -17.08 -5.26
N GLY A 57 10.53 -18.31 -4.75
CA GLY A 57 11.48 -19.32 -5.25
C GLY A 57 12.97 -18.95 -5.11
N LEU A 58 13.29 -17.82 -4.45
CA LEU A 58 14.62 -17.20 -4.47
C LEU A 58 15.60 -17.75 -3.42
N GLY A 59 15.23 -18.74 -2.60
CA GLY A 59 16.14 -19.39 -1.65
C GLY A 59 16.78 -18.44 -0.62
N LEU A 60 16.17 -17.27 -0.39
CA LEU A 60 16.67 -16.25 0.53
C LEU A 60 16.30 -16.63 1.96
N LYS A 61 17.30 -16.79 2.84
CA LYS A 61 17.08 -17.03 4.27
C LYS A 61 16.61 -15.72 4.92
N SER A 62 15.42 -15.72 5.54
CA SER A 62 15.01 -14.57 6.37
C SER A 62 15.91 -14.47 7.59
N VAL A 63 16.68 -13.39 7.67
CA VAL A 63 17.35 -13.00 8.92
C VAL A 63 16.46 -11.97 9.58
N ILE A 64 15.73 -12.38 10.62
CA ILE A 64 14.98 -11.45 11.47
C ILE A 64 16.02 -10.69 12.29
N ILE A 65 16.39 -9.49 11.84
CA ILE A 65 17.22 -8.58 12.63
C ILE A 65 16.29 -7.88 13.62
N SER A 66 16.10 -8.49 14.79
CA SER A 66 15.45 -7.82 15.92
C SER A 66 16.29 -6.59 16.29
N ARG A 67 15.78 -5.39 15.99
CA ARG A 67 16.30 -4.17 16.61
C ARG A 67 16.00 -4.26 18.09
N SER A 68 17.03 -4.59 18.89
CA SER A 68 16.96 -4.44 20.33
C SER A 68 16.72 -2.96 20.64
N SER A 69 15.64 -2.69 21.36
CA SER A 69 15.37 -1.41 21.99
C SER A 69 16.52 -1.07 22.94
N LEU A 70 17.12 0.10 22.75
CA LEU A 70 17.84 0.88 23.75
C LEU A 70 17.34 2.32 23.65
#